data_AF-A0A1E7EUQ6-F1
#
_entry.id   AF-A0A1E7EUQ6-F1
#
_cell.length_a   1.000
_cell.length_b   1.000
_cell.length_c   1.000
_cell.angle_alpha   90.00
_cell.angle_beta   90.00
_cell.angle_gamma   90.00
#
_symmetry.space_group_name_H-M   'P 1'
#
loop_
_entity.id
_entity.type
_entity.pdbx_description
1 polymer ?
#
loop_
_entity_poly.entity_id
_entity_poly.type
_entity_poly.pdbx_seq_one_letter_code
_entity_poly.pdbx_strand_id
1 'polypeptide(L)'
;MTNLFEDYLPALVPAARDNISRWFAFHLTNTDYQWPSAYWQMLEPYATSTKPSSRGEFARRAIQVMVENVTDPSTVIRECLGGSKSLENECFPRKKILDVEHSEESAVSKLEIEIEKRVWDSRDEDPAVLQEYLLGEELTSSLVDVKETWLKTKALVRVLVSPVKKLQKVLTEAVSQNEDDEMVDDTHESKDYYMLVTDTVEKYTKTIAAILAKEAEQYGDITYGETSIIKEVEAIAYFNPDILRGLINCFLNSSVVESSSVVRWALGDLEGSTEADIVSRWWIFAIDALQQSTYSAEGIDGMVVDGSAAETSAMGAREKMLTYTVKRVCSLLATKNEKRLDPMQVDLLEGMKSVAFRAKFTDGSDANISALADLCSGFGGSMAVELLKSSLMQL
;
A
#
# COMPACT_ATOMS: atom_id res chain seq x y z
N MET A 1 -23.93 6.30 -24.12
CA MET A 1 -23.08 5.71 -23.08
C MET A 1 -21.87 4.96 -23.64
N THR A 2 -21.91 4.39 -24.85
CA THR A 2 -20.74 3.79 -25.53
C THR A 2 -19.54 4.74 -25.60
N ASN A 3 -19.75 6.01 -25.96
CA ASN A 3 -18.66 7.01 -26.02
C ASN A 3 -17.89 7.16 -24.69
N LEU A 4 -18.55 7.02 -23.53
CA LEU A 4 -17.87 7.10 -22.22
C LEU A 4 -16.79 6.02 -22.10
N PHE A 5 -17.14 4.79 -22.47
CA PHE A 5 -16.24 3.66 -22.37
C PHE A 5 -15.26 3.60 -23.54
N GLU A 6 -15.71 3.94 -24.74
CA GLU A 6 -14.92 3.83 -25.95
C GLU A 6 -13.90 4.95 -26.11
N ASP A 7 -14.29 6.19 -25.85
CA ASP A 7 -13.49 7.38 -26.14
C ASP A 7 -12.94 8.04 -24.87
N TYR A 8 -13.77 8.19 -23.84
CA TYR A 8 -13.38 8.97 -22.65
C TYR A 8 -12.48 8.20 -21.70
N LEU A 9 -12.84 6.97 -21.28
CA LEU A 9 -12.02 6.19 -20.33
C LEU A 9 -10.56 6.00 -20.79
N PRO A 10 -10.27 5.69 -22.07
CA PRO A 10 -8.90 5.61 -22.54
C PRO A 10 -8.14 6.94 -22.52
N ALA A 11 -8.83 8.07 -22.63
CA ALA A 11 -8.24 9.40 -22.58
C ALA A 11 -8.00 9.91 -21.15
N LEU A 12 -8.63 9.31 -20.14
CA LEU A 12 -8.40 9.68 -18.74
C LEU A 12 -7.02 9.25 -18.25
N VAL A 13 -6.33 10.17 -17.58
CA VAL A 13 -5.12 9.87 -16.80
C VAL A 13 -5.45 8.93 -15.63
N PRO A 14 -4.47 8.14 -15.13
CA PRO A 14 -4.70 7.14 -14.08
C PRO A 14 -5.40 7.69 -12.83
N ALA A 15 -5.00 8.87 -12.33
CA ALA A 15 -5.63 9.49 -11.16
C ALA A 15 -7.11 9.86 -11.40
N ALA A 16 -7.44 10.43 -12.56
CA ALA A 16 -8.83 10.75 -12.92
C ALA A 16 -9.68 9.48 -13.07
N ARG A 17 -9.07 8.41 -13.59
CA ARG A 17 -9.69 7.09 -13.72
C ARG A 17 -9.96 6.43 -12.36
N ASP A 18 -9.03 6.50 -11.42
CA ASP A 18 -9.25 6.01 -10.05
C ASP A 18 -10.38 6.79 -9.38
N ASN A 19 -10.40 8.13 -9.51
CA ASN A 19 -11.45 8.97 -8.94
C ASN A 19 -12.85 8.65 -9.49
N ILE A 20 -12.99 8.53 -10.82
CA ILE A 20 -14.29 8.18 -11.41
C ILE A 20 -14.70 6.75 -11.04
N SER A 21 -13.75 5.81 -10.89
CA SER A 21 -14.05 4.44 -10.44
C SER A 21 -14.61 4.45 -9.01
N ARG A 22 -14.00 5.23 -8.10
CA ARG A 22 -14.47 5.38 -6.71
C ARG A 22 -15.84 6.04 -6.64
N TRP A 23 -16.03 7.14 -7.36
CA TRP A 23 -17.32 7.83 -7.43
C TRP A 23 -18.40 6.90 -7.97
N PHE A 24 -18.11 6.17 -9.04
CA PHE A 24 -19.04 5.24 -9.66
C PHE A 24 -19.42 4.10 -8.72
N ALA A 25 -18.43 3.48 -8.06
CA ALA A 25 -18.66 2.43 -7.07
C ALA A 25 -19.52 2.94 -5.89
N PHE A 26 -19.15 4.07 -5.29
CA PHE A 26 -19.92 4.70 -4.23
C PHE A 26 -21.36 4.99 -4.68
N HIS A 27 -21.52 5.52 -5.89
CA HIS A 27 -22.84 5.79 -6.45
C HIS A 27 -23.67 4.52 -6.57
N LEU A 28 -23.12 3.44 -7.12
CA LEU A 28 -23.82 2.16 -7.27
C LEU A 28 -24.20 1.54 -5.92
N THR A 29 -23.31 1.56 -4.93
CA THR A 29 -23.63 1.06 -3.57
C THR A 29 -24.78 1.84 -2.93
N ASN A 30 -24.96 3.12 -3.27
CA ASN A 30 -26.03 3.98 -2.73
C ASN A 30 -27.29 4.04 -3.61
N THR A 31 -27.34 3.30 -4.72
CA THR A 31 -28.50 3.24 -5.61
C THR A 31 -28.99 1.81 -5.81
N ASP A 32 -28.76 0.93 -4.84
CA ASP A 32 -29.09 -0.49 -4.90
C ASP A 32 -28.56 -1.15 -6.19
N TYR A 33 -27.35 -0.75 -6.59
CA TYR A 33 -26.66 -1.22 -7.79
C TYR A 33 -27.47 -1.05 -9.07
N GLN A 34 -28.26 0.02 -9.19
CA GLN A 34 -29.03 0.35 -10.39
C GLN A 34 -28.10 0.65 -11.58
N TRP A 35 -27.66 -0.41 -12.24
CA TRP A 35 -26.78 -0.38 -13.40
C TRP A 35 -27.17 -1.47 -14.39
N PRO A 36 -27.40 -1.13 -15.68
CA PRO A 36 -27.74 -2.14 -16.67
C PRO A 36 -26.63 -3.20 -16.83
N SER A 37 -26.98 -4.46 -16.62
CA SER A 37 -26.05 -5.60 -16.71
C SER A 37 -25.31 -5.69 -18.05
N ALA A 38 -25.94 -5.24 -19.14
CA ALA A 38 -25.32 -5.17 -20.47
C ALA A 38 -24.02 -4.33 -20.49
N TYR A 39 -23.89 -3.33 -19.62
CA TYR A 39 -22.65 -2.54 -19.52
C TYR A 39 -21.54 -3.29 -18.78
N TRP A 40 -21.86 -4.12 -17.78
CA TRP A 40 -20.87 -5.01 -17.17
C TRP A 40 -20.36 -6.04 -18.18
N GLN A 41 -21.25 -6.65 -18.97
CA GLN A 41 -20.89 -7.58 -20.04
C GLN A 41 -19.95 -6.95 -21.08
N MET A 42 -20.12 -5.66 -21.38
CA MET A 42 -19.24 -4.92 -22.27
C MET A 42 -17.85 -4.65 -21.67
N LEU A 43 -17.76 -4.47 -20.35
CA LEU A 43 -16.50 -4.22 -19.63
C LEU A 43 -15.74 -5.50 -19.26
N GLU A 44 -16.45 -6.61 -19.10
CA GLU A 44 -15.93 -7.90 -18.65
C GLU A 44 -14.71 -8.40 -19.44
N PRO A 45 -14.66 -8.34 -20.80
CA PRO A 45 -13.48 -8.76 -21.55
C PRO A 45 -12.22 -7.94 -21.22
N TYR A 46 -12.40 -6.68 -20.81
CA TYR A 46 -11.29 -5.81 -20.42
C TYR A 46 -10.88 -6.03 -18.96
N ALA A 47 -11.86 -6.22 -18.08
CA ALA A 47 -11.63 -6.47 -16.65
C ALA A 47 -10.90 -7.80 -16.42
N THR A 48 -11.31 -8.85 -17.14
CA THR A 48 -10.73 -10.20 -17.02
C THR A 48 -9.44 -10.38 -17.81
N SER A 49 -9.10 -9.46 -18.71
CA SER A 49 -7.85 -9.54 -19.48
C SER A 49 -6.61 -9.47 -18.58
N THR A 50 -5.57 -10.23 -18.92
CA THR A 50 -4.24 -10.07 -18.34
C THR A 50 -3.51 -8.86 -18.91
N LYS A 51 -3.95 -8.32 -20.06
CA LYS A 51 -3.37 -7.13 -20.67
C LYS A 51 -3.91 -5.87 -19.99
N PRO A 52 -3.05 -4.95 -19.51
CA PRO A 52 -3.48 -3.67 -18.96
C PRO A 52 -4.30 -2.88 -19.98
N SER A 53 -5.40 -2.30 -19.53
CA SER A 53 -6.22 -1.40 -20.34
C SER A 53 -7.00 -0.45 -19.44
N SER A 54 -7.24 0.76 -19.91
CA SER A 54 -7.97 1.77 -19.13
C SER A 54 -9.37 1.33 -18.73
N ARG A 55 -10.07 0.60 -19.61
CA ARG A 55 -11.41 0.06 -19.33
C ARG A 55 -11.34 -1.04 -18.28
N GLY A 56 -10.36 -1.94 -18.40
CA GLY A 56 -10.18 -3.03 -17.45
C GLY A 56 -9.80 -2.54 -16.06
N GLU A 57 -8.90 -1.55 -15.99
CA GLU A 57 -8.52 -0.93 -14.71
C GLU A 57 -9.69 -0.20 -14.05
N PHE A 58 -10.47 0.56 -14.82
CA PHE A 58 -11.69 1.20 -14.31
C PHE A 58 -12.67 0.17 -13.75
N ALA A 59 -12.98 -0.88 -14.53
CA ALA A 59 -13.96 -1.88 -14.13
C ALA A 59 -13.50 -2.66 -12.88
N ARG A 60 -12.26 -3.16 -12.87
CA ARG A 60 -11.68 -3.84 -11.70
C ARG A 60 -11.70 -2.95 -10.47
N ARG A 61 -11.27 -1.68 -10.61
CA ARG A 61 -11.23 -0.78 -9.46
C ARG A 61 -12.64 -0.45 -8.95
N ALA A 62 -13.61 -0.23 -9.83
CA ALA A 62 -14.99 0.00 -9.41
C ALA A 62 -15.55 -1.20 -8.64
N ILE A 63 -15.32 -2.42 -9.12
CA ILE A 63 -15.74 -3.65 -8.43
C ILE A 63 -15.11 -3.75 -7.04
N GLN A 64 -13.79 -3.57 -6.95
CA GLN A 64 -13.05 -3.60 -5.68
C GLN A 64 -13.56 -2.54 -4.70
N VAL A 65 -13.82 -1.32 -5.16
CA VAL A 65 -14.36 -0.25 -4.29
C VAL A 65 -15.78 -0.56 -3.83
N MET A 66 -16.62 -1.18 -4.65
CA MET A 66 -17.95 -1.60 -4.18
C MET A 66 -17.83 -2.62 -3.04
N VAL A 67 -16.92 -3.59 -3.16
CA VAL A 67 -16.62 -4.57 -2.11
C VAL A 67 -16.06 -3.90 -0.85
N GLU A 68 -15.19 -2.90 -1.00
CA GLU A 68 -14.66 -2.08 0.12
C GLU A 68 -15.78 -1.34 0.90
N ASN A 69 -16.92 -1.05 0.27
CA ASN A 69 -18.02 -0.27 0.87
C ASN A 69 -19.15 -1.11 1.48
N VAL A 70 -19.04 -2.44 1.50
CA VAL A 70 -20.08 -3.33 2.04
C VAL A 70 -19.52 -4.30 3.08
N THR A 71 -20.38 -4.72 3.99
CA THR A 71 -20.03 -5.74 5.00
C THR A 71 -19.98 -7.15 4.39
N ASP A 72 -20.87 -7.43 3.44
CA ASP A 72 -20.93 -8.70 2.72
C ASP A 72 -20.60 -8.50 1.23
N PRO A 73 -19.40 -8.91 0.78
CA PRO A 73 -19.00 -8.84 -0.63
C PRO A 73 -19.91 -9.63 -1.58
N SER A 74 -20.59 -10.69 -1.11
CA SER A 74 -21.46 -11.53 -1.94
C SER A 74 -22.61 -10.72 -2.55
N THR A 75 -23.06 -9.69 -1.82
CA THR A 75 -24.10 -8.75 -2.23
C THR A 75 -23.73 -8.02 -3.51
N VAL A 76 -22.46 -7.62 -3.69
CA VAL A 76 -22.00 -6.96 -4.94
C VAL A 76 -22.11 -7.92 -6.12
N ILE A 77 -21.75 -9.19 -5.93
CA ILE A 77 -21.78 -10.19 -7.01
C ILE A 77 -23.21 -10.51 -7.41
N ARG A 78 -24.08 -10.73 -6.42
CA ARG A 78 -25.49 -11.09 -6.61
C ARG A 78 -26.29 -9.93 -7.20
N GLU A 79 -26.18 -8.75 -6.62
CA GLU A 79 -27.07 -7.62 -6.90
C GLU A 79 -26.54 -6.69 -7.99
N CYS A 80 -25.22 -6.52 -8.11
CA CYS A 80 -24.62 -5.65 -9.13
C CYS A 80 -24.13 -6.40 -10.37
N LEU A 81 -23.39 -7.50 -10.18
CA LEU A 81 -22.69 -8.19 -11.27
C LEU A 81 -23.54 -9.31 -11.90
N GLY A 82 -24.77 -9.52 -11.42
CA GLY A 82 -25.70 -10.51 -11.95
C GLY A 82 -25.17 -11.94 -11.86
N GLY A 83 -24.37 -12.25 -10.84
CA GLY A 83 -23.78 -13.59 -10.65
C GLY A 83 -22.68 -13.94 -11.65
N SER A 84 -22.03 -12.95 -12.28
CA SER A 84 -20.94 -13.19 -13.23
C SER A 84 -19.69 -13.76 -12.54
N LYS A 85 -19.50 -15.08 -12.65
CA LYS A 85 -18.32 -15.80 -12.11
C LYS A 85 -16.98 -15.31 -12.64
N SER A 86 -16.96 -14.72 -13.83
CA SER A 86 -15.73 -14.19 -14.43
C SER A 86 -15.29 -12.89 -13.74
N LEU A 87 -16.25 -12.04 -13.34
CA LEU A 87 -16.01 -10.79 -12.62
C LEU A 87 -15.87 -10.99 -11.10
N GLU A 88 -16.38 -12.08 -10.56
CA GLU A 88 -16.18 -12.51 -9.18
C GLU A 88 -14.69 -12.48 -8.77
N ASN A 89 -13.82 -13.00 -9.64
CA ASN A 89 -12.36 -13.02 -9.44
C ASN A 89 -11.71 -11.63 -9.41
N GLU A 90 -12.45 -10.58 -9.78
CA GLU A 90 -11.97 -9.20 -9.77
C GLU A 90 -12.40 -8.42 -8.51
N CYS A 91 -13.18 -9.05 -7.61
CA CYS A 91 -13.57 -8.48 -6.30
C CYS A 91 -12.36 -8.16 -5.42
N PHE A 92 -11.29 -8.94 -5.56
CA PHE A 92 -10.03 -8.71 -4.90
C PHE A 92 -8.92 -8.52 -5.94
N PRO A 93 -7.89 -7.70 -5.67
CA PRO A 93 -6.71 -7.61 -6.51
C PRO A 93 -6.09 -8.99 -6.74
N ARG A 94 -5.77 -9.27 -8.00
CA ARG A 94 -5.14 -10.54 -8.40
C ARG A 94 -3.84 -10.72 -7.62
N LYS A 95 -3.75 -11.84 -6.87
CA LYS A 95 -2.60 -12.18 -6.01
C LYS A 95 -1.31 -12.00 -6.80
N LYS A 96 -0.48 -11.03 -6.42
CA LYS A 96 0.95 -11.08 -6.75
C LYS A 96 1.49 -12.29 -6.00
N ILE A 97 2.23 -13.16 -6.68
CA ILE A 97 2.96 -14.24 -5.99
C ILE A 97 4.06 -13.55 -5.18
N LEU A 98 3.74 -13.16 -3.97
CA LEU A 98 4.69 -12.71 -2.97
C LEU A 98 5.10 -13.98 -2.22
N ASP A 99 6.13 -14.65 -2.75
CA ASP A 99 6.70 -15.87 -2.20
C ASP A 99 7.27 -15.61 -0.81
N VAL A 100 6.50 -15.90 0.25
CA VAL A 100 7.06 -16.35 1.52
C VAL A 100 6.08 -17.32 2.20
N GLU A 101 5.81 -18.46 1.57
CA GLU A 101 5.26 -19.60 2.31
C GLU A 101 6.42 -20.41 2.86
N HIS A 102 6.70 -20.21 4.15
CA HIS A 102 7.64 -21.04 4.87
C HIS A 102 7.02 -22.40 5.15
N SER A 103 7.79 -23.48 4.98
CA SER A 103 7.40 -24.80 5.46
C SER A 103 7.03 -24.72 6.95
N GLU A 104 5.95 -25.39 7.37
CA GLU A 104 5.53 -25.45 8.78
C GLU A 104 6.65 -25.92 9.72
N GLU A 105 7.60 -26.70 9.22
CA GLU A 105 8.74 -27.20 9.99
C GLU A 105 9.92 -26.23 10.08
N SER A 106 9.88 -25.12 9.34
CA SER A 106 10.97 -24.15 9.27
C SER A 106 11.21 -23.45 10.62
N ALA A 107 12.45 -23.01 10.85
CA ALA A 107 12.79 -22.23 12.03
C ALA A 107 12.00 -20.91 12.10
N VAL A 108 11.67 -20.33 10.94
CA VAL A 108 10.88 -19.10 10.84
C VAL A 108 9.44 -19.35 11.27
N SER A 109 8.81 -20.43 10.81
CA SER A 109 7.45 -20.80 11.20
C SER A 109 7.35 -21.07 12.70
N LYS A 110 8.35 -21.74 13.29
CA LYS A 110 8.41 -21.96 14.74
C LYS A 110 8.54 -20.66 15.54
N LEU A 111 9.34 -19.72 15.04
CA LEU A 111 9.45 -18.38 15.61
C LEU A 111 8.11 -17.64 15.53
N GLU A 112 7.46 -17.63 14.37
CA GLU A 112 6.17 -16.95 14.17
C GLU A 112 5.08 -17.54 15.09
N ILE A 113 5.02 -18.87 15.25
CA ILE A 113 4.09 -19.54 16.18
C ILE A 113 4.33 -19.10 17.64
N GLU A 114 5.58 -19.02 18.07
CA GLU A 114 5.91 -18.59 19.43
C GLU A 114 5.57 -17.11 19.65
N ILE A 115 5.83 -16.24 18.67
CA ILE A 115 5.41 -14.83 18.72
C ILE A 115 3.87 -14.74 18.73
N GLU A 116 3.16 -15.51 17.92
CA GLU A 116 1.69 -15.52 17.87
C GLU A 116 1.09 -15.91 19.22
N LYS A 117 1.60 -16.96 19.87
CA LYS A 117 1.17 -17.37 21.20
C LYS A 117 1.38 -16.26 22.25
N ARG A 118 2.48 -15.52 22.13
CA ARG A 118 2.83 -14.42 23.03
C ARG A 118 1.96 -13.19 22.83
N VAL A 119 1.70 -12.82 21.58
CA VAL A 119 0.91 -11.63 21.23
C VAL A 119 -0.58 -11.87 21.39
N TRP A 120 -1.09 -13.00 20.89
CA TRP A 120 -2.53 -13.24 20.72
C TRP A 120 -3.15 -14.16 21.78
N ASP A 121 -2.41 -15.17 22.26
CA ASP A 121 -2.93 -16.09 23.29
C ASP A 121 -2.66 -15.56 24.71
N SER A 122 -1.57 -14.83 24.90
CA SER A 122 -1.17 -14.25 26.20
C SER A 122 -1.67 -12.81 26.29
N ARG A 123 -2.96 -12.64 26.60
CA ARG A 123 -3.71 -11.37 26.53
C ARG A 123 -3.02 -10.12 27.12
N ASP A 124 -2.11 -10.29 28.07
CA ASP A 124 -1.45 -9.19 28.79
C ASP A 124 0.09 -9.30 28.84
N GLU A 125 0.73 -10.00 27.90
CA GLU A 125 2.20 -10.00 27.87
C GLU A 125 2.72 -8.57 27.64
N ASP A 126 3.70 -8.19 28.46
CA ASP A 126 4.41 -6.93 28.37
C ASP A 126 5.29 -6.92 27.11
N PRO A 127 5.16 -5.93 26.21
CA PRO A 127 6.01 -5.79 25.02
C PRO A 127 7.52 -5.86 25.30
N ALA A 128 7.96 -5.47 26.50
CA ALA A 128 9.36 -5.57 26.92
C ALA A 128 9.83 -7.03 27.01
N VAL A 129 8.98 -7.96 27.46
CA VAL A 129 9.32 -9.39 27.58
C VAL A 129 9.49 -10.01 26.20
N LEU A 130 8.60 -9.68 25.26
CA LEU A 130 8.74 -10.11 23.87
C LEU A 130 10.00 -9.51 23.22
N GLN A 131 10.31 -8.24 23.52
CA GLN A 131 11.53 -7.59 23.05
C GLN A 131 12.79 -8.31 23.55
N GLU A 132 12.87 -8.62 24.84
CA GLU A 132 13.99 -9.36 25.43
C GLU A 132 14.16 -10.74 24.79
N TYR A 133 13.06 -11.46 24.57
CA TYR A 133 13.07 -12.75 23.87
C TYR A 133 13.62 -12.62 22.45
N LEU A 134 13.13 -11.65 21.67
CA LEU A 134 13.53 -11.46 20.27
C LEU A 134 14.98 -10.97 20.15
N LEU A 135 15.47 -10.19 21.11
CA LEU A 135 16.87 -9.74 21.15
C LEU A 135 17.82 -10.77 21.78
N GLY A 136 17.30 -11.85 22.35
CA GLY A 136 18.08 -12.88 23.03
C GLY A 136 19.11 -13.58 22.12
N GLU A 137 20.29 -13.86 22.68
CA GLU A 137 21.38 -14.55 21.96
C GLU A 137 20.99 -15.98 21.58
N GLU A 138 20.29 -16.71 22.45
CA GLU A 138 19.85 -18.10 22.19
C GLU A 138 18.98 -18.20 20.93
N LEU A 139 18.02 -17.28 20.79
CA LEU A 139 17.17 -17.22 19.61
C LEU A 139 18.01 -16.87 18.38
N THR A 140 18.91 -15.90 18.50
CA THR A 140 19.82 -15.49 17.42
C THR A 140 20.65 -16.68 16.92
N SER A 141 21.24 -17.45 17.84
CA SER A 141 22.00 -18.66 17.52
C SER A 141 21.16 -19.73 16.81
N SER A 142 19.88 -19.88 17.18
CA SER A 142 18.98 -20.84 16.56
C SER A 142 18.58 -20.51 15.11
N LEU A 143 18.77 -19.24 14.70
CA LEU A 143 18.37 -18.72 13.39
C LEU A 143 19.55 -18.48 12.44
N VAL A 144 20.80 -18.81 12.85
CA VAL A 144 22.03 -18.52 12.08
C VAL A 144 22.02 -19.10 10.66
N ASP A 145 21.39 -20.26 10.47
CA ASP A 145 21.34 -20.92 9.16
C ASP A 145 20.24 -20.35 8.22
N VAL A 146 19.40 -19.43 8.70
CA VAL A 146 18.34 -18.80 7.91
C VAL A 146 18.92 -17.63 7.11
N LYS A 147 18.87 -17.73 5.78
CA LYS A 147 19.43 -16.72 4.85
C LYS A 147 18.54 -15.49 4.62
N GLU A 148 17.59 -15.23 5.52
CA GLU A 148 16.64 -14.12 5.40
C GLU A 148 17.17 -12.89 6.15
N THR A 149 17.18 -11.73 5.50
CA THR A 149 17.50 -10.44 6.14
C THR A 149 16.27 -9.91 6.87
N TRP A 150 16.51 -9.19 7.97
CA TRP A 150 15.44 -8.57 8.79
C TRP A 150 14.43 -9.60 9.33
N LEU A 151 14.90 -10.83 9.55
CA LEU A 151 14.09 -12.00 9.83
C LEU A 151 13.17 -11.79 11.04
N LYS A 152 13.72 -11.27 12.15
CA LYS A 152 12.98 -11.15 13.41
C LYS A 152 11.92 -10.07 13.31
N THR A 153 12.26 -8.93 12.71
CA THR A 153 11.29 -7.85 12.52
C THR A 153 10.17 -8.29 11.57
N LYS A 154 10.50 -8.96 10.45
CA LYS A 154 9.50 -9.50 9.52
C LYS A 154 8.57 -10.50 10.19
N ALA A 155 9.10 -11.46 10.94
CA ALA A 155 8.31 -12.44 11.68
C ALA A 155 7.34 -11.76 12.65
N LEU A 156 7.82 -10.77 13.43
CA LEU A 156 6.97 -9.99 14.32
C LEU A 156 5.86 -9.27 13.55
N VAL A 157 6.18 -8.53 12.50
CA VAL A 157 5.19 -7.79 11.70
C VAL A 157 4.15 -8.73 11.08
N ARG A 158 4.57 -9.85 10.49
CA ARG A 158 3.65 -10.87 9.93
C ARG A 158 2.65 -11.38 10.97
N VAL A 159 3.10 -11.58 12.21
CA VAL A 159 2.23 -12.01 13.32
C VAL A 159 1.30 -10.89 13.76
N LEU A 160 1.80 -9.66 13.89
CA LEU A 160 0.97 -8.50 14.29
C LEU A 160 -0.16 -8.22 13.30
N VAL A 161 0.06 -8.46 12.01
CA VAL A 161 -0.97 -8.27 10.97
C VAL A 161 -1.69 -9.57 10.58
N SER A 162 -1.41 -10.70 11.25
CA SER A 162 -2.05 -12.00 10.96
C SER A 162 -3.58 -12.01 11.08
N PRO A 163 -4.24 -11.20 11.94
CA PRO A 163 -5.70 -11.15 11.97
C PRO A 163 -6.31 -10.73 10.62
N VAL A 164 -5.59 -9.93 9.83
CA VAL A 164 -6.02 -9.51 8.48
C VAL A 164 -6.00 -10.68 7.48
N LYS A 165 -5.14 -11.69 7.66
CA LYS A 165 -5.20 -12.95 6.88
C LYS A 165 -6.51 -13.70 7.14
N LYS A 166 -7.00 -13.69 8.39
CA LYS A 166 -8.29 -14.32 8.74
C LYS A 166 -9.44 -13.58 8.06
N LEU A 167 -9.42 -12.25 8.06
CA LEU A 167 -10.39 -11.43 7.33
C LEU A 167 -10.37 -11.73 5.82
N GLN A 168 -9.19 -11.81 5.19
CA GLN A 168 -9.07 -12.17 3.78
C GLN A 168 -9.78 -13.49 3.46
N LYS A 169 -9.55 -14.52 4.29
CA LYS A 169 -10.17 -15.83 4.13
C LYS A 169 -11.69 -15.73 4.20
N VAL A 170 -12.22 -15.06 5.24
CA VAL A 170 -13.67 -14.87 5.43
C VAL A 170 -14.30 -14.17 4.23
N LEU A 171 -13.71 -13.06 3.76
CA LEU A 171 -14.25 -12.31 2.63
C LEU A 171 -14.16 -13.07 1.30
N THR A 172 -13.10 -13.87 1.11
CA THR A 172 -12.96 -14.72 -0.08
C THR A 172 -13.97 -15.85 -0.09
N GLU A 173 -14.23 -16.47 1.08
CA GLU A 173 -15.25 -17.50 1.25
C GLU A 173 -16.66 -16.92 1.01
N ALA A 174 -16.97 -15.74 1.53
CA ALA A 174 -18.24 -15.05 1.30
C ALA A 174 -18.51 -14.76 -0.19
N VAL A 175 -17.47 -14.37 -0.94
CA VAL A 175 -17.56 -14.18 -2.40
C VAL A 175 -17.86 -15.49 -3.14
N SER A 176 -17.34 -16.61 -2.65
CA SER A 176 -17.39 -17.91 -3.34
C SER A 176 -18.64 -18.76 -3.02
N GLN A 177 -19.40 -18.41 -1.97
CA GLN A 177 -20.58 -19.16 -1.56
C GLN A 177 -21.74 -18.94 -2.55
N ASN A 178 -22.33 -20.03 -3.06
CA ASN A 178 -23.57 -20.02 -3.84
C ASN A 178 -24.77 -20.22 -2.89
N GLU A 179 -25.91 -19.61 -3.22
CA GLU A 179 -27.14 -19.43 -2.43
C GLU A 179 -27.78 -20.69 -1.76
N ASP A 180 -27.26 -21.91 -1.94
CA ASP A 180 -27.98 -23.13 -1.57
C ASP A 180 -27.62 -23.71 -0.19
N ASP A 181 -26.54 -23.29 0.46
CA ASP A 181 -26.16 -23.82 1.78
C ASP A 181 -25.90 -22.70 2.79
N GLU A 182 -26.66 -22.79 3.88
CA GLU A 182 -26.53 -22.11 5.17
C GLU A 182 -27.21 -20.75 5.36
N MET A 183 -28.16 -20.77 6.31
CA MET A 183 -28.49 -19.61 7.13
C MET A 183 -27.17 -19.13 7.75
N VAL A 184 -26.60 -18.07 7.20
CA VAL A 184 -25.43 -17.39 7.77
C VAL A 184 -25.79 -17.06 9.23
N ASP A 185 -25.12 -17.74 10.15
CA ASP A 185 -25.28 -17.49 11.57
C ASP A 185 -24.80 -16.06 11.80
N ASP A 186 -25.72 -15.15 12.11
CA ASP A 186 -25.48 -13.72 12.44
C ASP A 186 -24.61 -13.54 13.72
N THR A 187 -23.92 -14.60 14.17
CA THR A 187 -23.06 -14.65 15.35
C THR A 187 -21.60 -14.32 15.08
N HIS A 188 -21.24 -13.92 13.85
CA HIS A 188 -20.00 -13.19 13.66
C HIS A 188 -20.13 -11.83 14.35
N GLU A 189 -19.86 -11.79 15.67
CA GLU A 189 -19.42 -10.57 16.34
C GLU A 189 -18.45 -9.88 15.39
N SER A 190 -18.84 -8.71 14.88
CA SER A 190 -18.07 -7.97 13.89
C SER A 190 -16.77 -7.52 14.54
N LYS A 191 -15.79 -8.41 14.59
CA LYS A 191 -14.47 -8.10 15.12
C LYS A 191 -13.84 -7.17 14.10
N ASP A 192 -13.65 -5.93 14.52
CA ASP A 192 -12.91 -4.96 13.74
C ASP A 192 -11.43 -5.39 13.73
N TYR A 193 -11.09 -6.25 12.77
CA TYR A 193 -9.73 -6.75 12.57
C TYR A 193 -8.74 -5.62 12.30
N TYR A 194 -9.20 -4.50 11.70
CA TYR A 194 -8.37 -3.36 11.45
C TYR A 194 -7.99 -2.67 12.77
N MET A 195 -8.99 -2.32 13.59
CA MET A 195 -8.74 -1.74 14.92
C MET A 195 -7.87 -2.64 15.81
N LEU A 196 -8.15 -3.95 15.81
CA LEU A 196 -7.36 -4.90 16.59
C LEU A 196 -5.87 -4.86 16.20
N VAL A 197 -5.58 -4.81 14.90
CA VAL A 197 -4.21 -4.73 14.41
C VAL A 197 -3.59 -3.37 14.71
N THR A 198 -4.31 -2.26 14.53
CA THR A 198 -3.75 -0.92 14.82
C THR A 198 -3.39 -0.77 16.29
N ASP A 199 -4.28 -1.16 17.22
CA ASP A 199 -4.02 -1.09 18.66
C ASP A 199 -2.81 -1.95 19.06
N THR A 200 -2.66 -3.11 18.42
CA THR A 200 -1.55 -4.03 18.69
C THR A 200 -0.23 -3.48 18.12
N VAL A 201 -0.23 -2.92 16.90
CA VAL A 201 0.96 -2.28 16.32
C VAL A 201 1.40 -1.10 17.19
N GLU A 202 0.48 -0.27 17.66
CA GLU A 202 0.78 0.82 18.61
C GLU A 202 1.40 0.28 19.90
N LYS A 203 0.81 -0.77 20.49
CA LYS A 203 1.34 -1.43 21.70
C LYS A 203 2.79 -1.93 21.52
N TYR A 204 3.12 -2.51 20.37
CA TYR A 204 4.44 -3.11 20.10
C TYR A 204 5.40 -2.21 19.32
N THR A 205 5.04 -0.94 19.06
CA THR A 205 5.84 0.01 18.27
C THR A 205 7.31 0.10 18.72
N LYS A 206 7.55 0.24 20.03
CA LYS A 206 8.91 0.32 20.59
C LYS A 206 9.69 -0.99 20.39
N THR A 207 9.01 -2.13 20.54
CA THR A 207 9.60 -3.45 20.32
C THR A 207 10.03 -3.60 18.86
N ILE A 208 9.19 -3.20 17.90
CA ILE A 208 9.52 -3.26 16.46
C ILE A 208 10.74 -2.37 16.18
N ALA A 209 10.73 -1.12 16.64
CA ALA A 209 11.83 -0.18 16.43
C ALA A 209 13.16 -0.68 17.05
N ALA A 210 13.11 -1.28 18.24
CA ALA A 210 14.30 -1.82 18.90
C ALA A 210 14.90 -3.01 18.13
N ILE A 211 14.06 -3.90 17.60
CA ILE A 211 14.52 -5.05 16.80
C ILE A 211 15.07 -4.58 15.45
N LEU A 212 14.38 -3.65 14.78
CA LEU A 212 14.87 -3.02 13.54
C LEU A 212 16.24 -2.39 13.75
N ALA A 213 16.41 -1.57 14.80
CA ALA A 213 17.68 -0.94 15.10
C ALA A 213 18.78 -1.99 15.36
N LYS A 214 18.46 -3.09 16.04
CA LYS A 214 19.42 -4.16 16.28
C LYS A 214 19.80 -4.91 15.00
N GLU A 215 18.84 -5.22 14.15
CA GLU A 215 19.10 -5.88 12.86
C GLU A 215 19.85 -4.95 11.89
N ALA A 216 19.65 -3.63 11.99
CA ALA A 216 20.39 -2.62 11.22
C ALA A 216 21.90 -2.60 11.56
N GLU A 217 22.30 -2.95 12.78
CA GLU A 217 23.72 -3.13 13.12
C GLU A 217 24.39 -4.21 12.25
N GLN A 218 23.62 -5.19 11.78
CA GLN A 218 24.08 -6.30 10.95
C GLN A 218 23.88 -6.05 9.45
N TYR A 219 22.73 -5.52 9.06
CA TYR A 219 22.31 -5.40 7.65
C TYR A 219 22.50 -3.99 7.06
N GLY A 220 22.75 -2.97 7.89
CA GLY A 220 23.08 -1.62 7.45
C GLY A 220 21.89 -0.66 7.46
N ASP A 221 21.54 -0.10 6.30
CA ASP A 221 20.55 0.98 6.18
C ASP A 221 19.16 0.52 6.65
N ILE A 222 18.69 1.08 7.78
CA ILE A 222 17.42 0.74 8.43
C ILE A 222 16.21 0.93 7.50
N THR A 223 16.30 1.83 6.51
CA THR A 223 15.21 2.08 5.57
C THR A 223 14.94 0.87 4.67
N TYR A 224 15.92 -0.02 4.44
CA TYR A 224 15.68 -1.31 3.78
C TYR A 224 14.94 -2.28 4.69
N GLY A 225 15.17 -2.26 6.00
CA GLY A 225 14.41 -3.03 6.99
C GLY A 225 12.95 -2.57 7.05
N GLU A 226 12.73 -1.25 7.14
CA GLU A 226 11.41 -0.63 7.10
C GLU A 226 10.66 -0.96 5.80
N THR A 227 11.32 -0.80 4.66
CA THR A 227 10.78 -1.17 3.34
C THR A 227 10.44 -2.67 3.27
N SER A 228 11.26 -3.51 3.90
CA SER A 228 11.03 -4.95 3.95
C SER A 228 9.81 -5.32 4.79
N ILE A 229 9.57 -4.69 5.94
CA ILE A 229 8.37 -4.97 6.73
C ILE A 229 7.10 -4.43 6.08
N ILE A 230 7.17 -3.30 5.37
CA ILE A 230 6.05 -2.78 4.58
C ILE A 230 5.66 -3.80 3.50
N LYS A 231 6.63 -4.47 2.89
CA LYS A 231 6.38 -5.54 1.92
C LYS A 231 5.65 -6.75 2.54
N GLU A 232 5.92 -7.08 3.80
CA GLU A 232 5.16 -8.11 4.52
C GLU A 232 3.72 -7.69 4.78
N VAL A 233 3.51 -6.41 5.13
CA VAL A 233 2.16 -5.85 5.26
C VAL A 233 1.42 -5.88 3.93
N GLU A 234 2.09 -5.51 2.83
CA GLU A 234 1.54 -5.63 1.47
C GLU A 234 1.13 -7.07 1.19
N ALA A 235 2.02 -8.06 1.41
CA ALA A 235 1.72 -9.46 1.13
C ALA A 235 0.45 -9.97 1.83
N ILE A 236 0.12 -9.40 2.99
CA ILE A 236 -1.01 -9.81 3.82
C ILE A 236 -2.28 -9.00 3.51
N ALA A 237 -2.14 -7.69 3.30
CA ALA A 237 -3.28 -6.78 3.15
C ALA A 237 -3.59 -6.40 1.69
N TYR A 238 -2.79 -6.83 0.71
CA TYR A 238 -2.95 -6.47 -0.71
C TYR A 238 -4.34 -6.79 -1.29
N PHE A 239 -5.05 -7.76 -0.72
CA PHE A 239 -6.42 -8.10 -1.15
C PHE A 239 -7.42 -6.94 -0.94
N ASN A 240 -7.13 -6.00 -0.04
CA ASN A 240 -7.97 -4.83 0.20
C ASN A 240 -7.10 -3.57 0.28
N PRO A 241 -7.08 -2.74 -0.78
CA PRO A 241 -6.29 -1.53 -0.85
C PRO A 241 -6.49 -0.52 0.28
N ASP A 242 -7.70 -0.40 0.82
CA ASP A 242 -7.99 0.53 1.91
C ASP A 242 -7.45 0.00 3.25
N ILE A 243 -7.55 -1.32 3.50
CA ILE A 243 -6.89 -1.96 4.64
C ILE A 243 -5.37 -1.80 4.53
N LEU A 244 -4.78 -2.10 3.37
CA LEU A 244 -3.35 -1.92 3.14
C LEU A 244 -2.92 -0.47 3.45
N ARG A 245 -3.60 0.50 2.84
CA ARG A 245 -3.34 1.93 3.08
C ARG A 245 -3.48 2.32 4.55
N GLY A 246 -4.54 1.85 5.21
CA GLY A 246 -4.77 2.08 6.63
C GLY A 246 -3.67 1.50 7.52
N LEU A 247 -3.16 0.31 7.21
CA LEU A 247 -2.07 -0.31 7.94
C LEU A 247 -0.75 0.43 7.70
N ILE A 248 -0.41 0.78 6.46
CA ILE A 248 0.80 1.59 6.19
C ILE A 248 0.74 2.92 6.96
N ASN A 249 -0.41 3.58 6.99
CA ASN A 249 -0.61 4.79 7.79
C ASN A 249 -0.47 4.54 9.30
N CYS A 250 -0.89 3.39 9.82
CA CYS A 250 -0.66 3.02 11.22
C CYS A 250 0.84 2.88 11.54
N PHE A 251 1.61 2.17 10.71
CA PHE A 251 3.07 2.04 10.88
C PHE A 251 3.78 3.40 10.79
N LEU A 252 3.33 4.25 9.87
CA LEU A 252 3.86 5.59 9.67
C LEU A 252 3.53 6.51 10.85
N ASN A 253 2.27 6.56 11.31
CA ASN A 253 1.83 7.37 12.45
C ASN A 253 2.51 6.94 13.76
N SER A 254 2.76 5.64 13.90
CA SER A 254 3.48 5.08 15.05
C SER A 254 5.00 5.32 14.97
N SER A 255 5.51 5.97 13.92
CA SER A 255 6.94 6.18 13.68
C SER A 255 7.75 4.88 13.65
N VAL A 256 7.13 3.76 13.25
CA VAL A 256 7.81 2.49 13.03
C VAL A 256 8.54 2.51 11.68
N VAL A 257 7.99 3.24 10.71
CA VAL A 257 8.59 3.45 9.39
C VAL A 257 8.65 4.93 9.06
N GLU A 258 9.69 5.34 8.34
CA GLU A 258 9.81 6.70 7.82
C GLU A 258 9.03 6.89 6.52
N SER A 259 8.64 8.15 6.25
CA SER A 259 8.01 8.56 4.98
C SER A 259 8.88 8.19 3.77
N SER A 260 10.21 8.22 3.93
CA SER A 260 11.18 7.84 2.90
C SER A 260 11.02 6.37 2.51
N SER A 261 10.99 5.46 3.49
CA SER A 261 10.83 4.01 3.32
C SER A 261 9.50 3.64 2.65
N VAL A 262 8.41 4.35 2.97
CA VAL A 262 7.12 4.17 2.28
C VAL A 262 7.25 4.47 0.79
N VAL A 263 7.95 5.54 0.40
CA VAL A 263 8.17 5.86 -1.02
C VAL A 263 9.10 4.86 -1.69
N ARG A 264 10.16 4.41 -1.01
CA ARG A 264 11.10 3.39 -1.53
C ARG A 264 10.34 2.10 -1.87
N TRP A 265 9.53 1.60 -0.93
CA TRP A 265 8.64 0.47 -1.15
C TRP A 265 7.70 0.71 -2.33
N ALA A 266 6.97 1.83 -2.33
CA ALA A 266 5.94 2.11 -3.33
C ALA A 266 6.51 2.21 -4.77
N LEU A 267 7.76 2.68 -4.91
CA LEU A 267 8.49 2.77 -6.19
C LEU A 267 9.38 1.56 -6.48
N GLY A 268 9.24 0.46 -5.74
CA GLY A 268 9.96 -0.79 -5.97
C GLY A 268 11.48 -0.67 -5.83
N ASP A 269 11.97 0.23 -4.96
CA ASP A 269 13.39 0.34 -4.60
C ASP A 269 13.71 -0.59 -3.41
N LEU A 270 13.68 -1.88 -3.68
CA LEU A 270 13.94 -2.94 -2.70
C LEU A 270 15.39 -3.39 -2.76
N GLU A 271 15.98 -3.68 -1.59
CA GLU A 271 17.34 -4.21 -1.50
C GLU A 271 17.49 -5.49 -2.33
N GLY A 272 18.49 -5.53 -3.22
CA GLY A 272 18.82 -6.71 -4.03
C GLY A 272 17.87 -6.99 -5.21
N SER A 273 16.84 -6.17 -5.45
CA SER A 273 15.97 -6.33 -6.63
C SER A 273 16.52 -5.62 -7.86
N THR A 274 16.63 -6.33 -8.98
CA THR A 274 17.00 -5.75 -10.29
C THR A 274 15.79 -5.21 -11.05
N GLU A 275 14.59 -5.69 -10.76
CA GLU A 275 13.34 -5.22 -11.36
C GLU A 275 12.53 -4.41 -10.34
N ALA A 276 12.06 -3.24 -10.77
CA ALA A 276 11.21 -2.40 -9.94
C ALA A 276 9.76 -2.93 -10.01
N ASP A 277 9.31 -3.60 -8.95
CA ASP A 277 7.90 -3.91 -8.77
C ASP A 277 7.20 -2.70 -8.14
N ILE A 278 6.70 -1.80 -8.99
CA ILE A 278 6.01 -0.58 -8.55
C ILE A 278 4.64 -0.96 -8.01
N VAL A 279 4.33 -0.46 -6.81
CA VAL A 279 3.03 -0.67 -6.17
C VAL A 279 1.96 0.07 -6.97
N SER A 280 0.84 -0.60 -7.23
CA SER A 280 -0.26 0.04 -7.94
C SER A 280 -0.72 1.28 -7.17
N ARG A 281 -0.81 2.42 -7.86
CA ARG A 281 -1.19 3.71 -7.25
C ARG A 281 -0.21 4.19 -6.18
N TRP A 282 1.09 3.93 -6.38
CA TRP A 282 2.19 4.33 -5.51
C TRP A 282 2.09 5.78 -5.00
N TRP A 283 1.56 6.71 -5.82
CA TRP A 283 1.43 8.12 -5.46
C TRP A 283 0.48 8.38 -4.30
N ILE A 284 -0.49 7.48 -4.04
CA ILE A 284 -1.38 7.60 -2.87
C ILE A 284 -0.57 7.43 -1.59
N PHE A 285 0.28 6.41 -1.53
CA PHE A 285 1.16 6.16 -0.38
C PHE A 285 2.20 7.26 -0.23
N ALA A 286 2.77 7.74 -1.35
CA ALA A 286 3.68 8.89 -1.31
C ALA A 286 2.99 10.17 -0.82
N ILE A 287 1.75 10.44 -1.23
CA ILE A 287 0.96 11.58 -0.73
C ILE A 287 0.71 11.45 0.77
N ASP A 288 0.27 10.28 1.25
CA ASP A 288 0.01 10.06 2.68
C ASP A 288 1.29 10.24 3.51
N ALA A 289 2.41 9.69 3.03
CA ALA A 289 3.73 9.86 3.62
C ALA A 289 4.16 11.34 3.72
N LEU A 290 3.85 12.12 2.68
CA LEU A 290 4.07 13.57 2.67
C LEU A 290 3.24 14.29 3.73
N GLN A 291 1.97 13.91 3.89
CA GLN A 291 1.07 14.58 4.83
C GLN A 291 1.38 14.27 6.29
N GLN A 292 1.85 13.06 6.61
CA GLN A 292 2.19 12.69 7.99
C GLN A 292 3.31 13.57 8.56
N SER A 293 4.32 13.91 7.76
CA SER A 293 5.36 14.85 8.16
C SER A 293 4.84 16.27 8.48
N THR A 294 3.60 16.61 8.10
CA THR A 294 2.91 17.87 8.49
C THR A 294 2.28 17.78 9.86
N TYR A 295 1.59 16.69 10.15
CA TYR A 295 0.95 16.51 11.45
C TYR A 295 1.97 16.37 12.59
N SER A 296 3.14 15.77 12.34
CA SER A 296 4.23 15.71 13.32
C SER A 296 4.85 17.08 13.64
N ALA A 297 4.69 18.08 12.77
CA ALA A 297 5.17 19.44 13.02
C ALA A 297 4.13 20.31 13.76
N GLU A 298 2.83 20.04 13.58
CA GLU A 298 1.74 20.82 14.19
C GLU A 298 1.36 20.38 15.62
N GLY A 299 1.97 19.32 16.15
CA GLY A 299 1.95 18.96 17.57
C GLY A 299 0.55 18.76 18.19
N ILE A 300 0.03 17.54 18.11
CA ILE A 300 -1.06 17.08 19.00
C ILE A 300 -0.42 16.63 20.33
N ASP A 301 0.10 17.56 21.13
CA ASP A 301 -0.01 17.56 22.61
C ASP A 301 0.72 18.79 23.16
N GLY A 302 0.13 19.43 24.18
CA GLY A 302 0.46 20.77 24.67
C GLY A 302 1.79 20.91 25.44
N MET A 303 2.89 20.36 24.93
CA MET A 303 4.23 20.68 25.40
C MET A 303 4.97 21.56 24.38
N VAL A 304 5.33 22.77 24.83
CA VAL A 304 6.14 23.74 24.08
C VAL A 304 7.55 23.18 23.91
N VAL A 305 7.73 22.34 22.89
CA VAL A 305 9.03 22.08 22.25
C VAL A 305 9.21 23.19 21.20
N ASP A 306 10.41 23.76 21.07
CA ASP A 306 10.74 24.82 20.10
C ASP A 306 10.19 24.51 18.70
N GLY A 307 9.00 25.04 18.38
CA GLY A 307 8.25 24.70 17.17
C GLY A 307 9.03 24.95 15.89
N SER A 308 9.93 25.94 15.89
CA SER A 308 10.78 26.24 14.75
C SER A 308 11.77 25.13 14.40
N ALA A 309 12.29 24.37 15.38
CA ALA A 309 13.25 23.31 15.12
C ALA A 309 12.57 22.04 14.59
N ALA A 310 11.41 21.69 15.14
CA ALA A 310 10.60 20.57 14.68
C ALA A 310 10.05 20.81 13.27
N GLU A 311 9.53 22.02 12.99
CA GLU A 311 9.10 22.44 11.66
C GLU A 311 10.25 22.39 10.64
N THR A 312 11.42 22.93 10.98
CA THR A 312 12.60 22.89 10.09
C THR A 312 13.04 21.46 9.79
N SER A 313 13.03 20.58 10.80
CA SER A 313 13.36 19.17 10.63
C SER A 313 12.36 18.45 9.73
N ALA A 314 11.05 18.69 9.94
CA ALA A 314 9.98 18.11 9.14
C ALA A 314 10.03 18.59 7.68
N MET A 315 10.27 19.88 7.44
CA MET A 315 10.50 20.42 6.10
C MET A 315 11.71 19.77 5.43
N GLY A 316 12.82 19.62 6.15
CA GLY A 316 14.02 18.94 5.63
C GLY A 316 13.77 17.47 5.28
N ALA A 317 12.97 16.75 6.06
CA ALA A 317 12.58 15.37 5.77
C ALA A 317 11.70 15.29 4.51
N ARG A 318 10.73 16.19 4.35
CA ARG A 318 9.91 16.29 3.14
C ARG A 318 10.72 16.58 1.90
N GLU A 319 11.63 17.55 1.96
CA GLU A 319 12.46 17.92 0.82
C GLU A 319 13.32 16.74 0.36
N LYS A 320 13.90 15.99 1.32
CA LYS A 320 14.65 14.76 1.02
C LYS A 320 13.77 13.70 0.36
N MET A 321 12.57 13.46 0.90
CA MET A 321 11.62 12.50 0.35
C MET A 321 11.18 12.90 -1.07
N LEU A 322 10.82 14.16 -1.31
CA LEU A 322 10.44 14.67 -2.64
C LEU A 322 11.59 14.57 -3.63
N THR A 323 12.79 14.98 -3.21
CA THR A 323 14.01 14.85 -4.02
C THR A 323 14.27 13.40 -4.42
N TYR A 324 14.16 12.48 -3.46
CA TYR A 324 14.27 11.05 -3.73
C TYR A 324 13.21 10.57 -4.73
N THR A 325 11.94 10.92 -4.48
CA THR A 325 10.79 10.54 -5.31
C THR A 325 11.01 10.94 -6.76
N VAL A 326 11.36 12.22 -7.00
CA VAL A 326 11.62 12.73 -8.36
C VAL A 326 12.77 12.00 -9.01
N LYS A 327 13.90 11.83 -8.32
CA LYS A 327 15.08 11.11 -8.86
C LYS A 327 14.74 9.67 -9.22
N ARG A 328 14.02 8.96 -8.35
CA ARG A 328 13.63 7.57 -8.57
C ARG A 328 12.65 7.45 -9.74
N VAL A 329 11.62 8.29 -9.80
CA VAL A 329 10.69 8.34 -10.94
C VAL A 329 11.43 8.64 -12.24
N CYS A 330 12.33 9.62 -12.26
CA CYS A 330 13.13 9.94 -13.45
C CYS A 330 13.99 8.75 -13.88
N SER A 331 14.63 8.06 -12.93
CA SER A 331 15.38 6.84 -13.21
C SER A 331 14.52 5.75 -13.85
N LEU A 332 13.29 5.54 -13.36
CA LEU A 332 12.36 4.55 -13.90
C LEU A 332 11.88 4.95 -15.30
N LEU A 333 11.57 6.23 -15.52
CA LEU A 333 11.16 6.78 -16.82
C LEU A 333 12.29 6.76 -17.86
N ALA A 334 13.55 6.84 -17.42
CA ALA A 334 14.72 6.81 -18.30
C ALA A 334 15.01 5.41 -18.88
N THR A 335 14.45 4.34 -18.29
CA THR A 335 14.72 2.95 -18.71
C THR A 335 14.23 2.61 -20.13
N LYS A 336 13.26 3.37 -20.66
CA LYS A 336 12.70 3.16 -22.01
C LYS A 336 12.56 4.49 -22.75
N ASN A 337 13.17 4.55 -23.93
CA ASN A 337 13.05 5.71 -24.81
C ASN A 337 12.16 5.39 -26.02
N GLU A 338 10.86 5.37 -25.78
CA GLU A 338 9.86 5.08 -26.81
C GLU A 338 9.13 6.35 -27.25
N LYS A 339 8.65 6.36 -28.50
CA LYS A 339 7.87 7.49 -29.06
C LYS A 339 6.49 7.64 -28.40
N ARG A 340 6.02 6.60 -27.71
CA ARG A 340 4.74 6.58 -26.99
C ARG A 340 5.02 6.06 -25.59
N LEU A 341 4.41 6.70 -24.60
CA LEU A 341 4.50 6.26 -23.22
C LEU A 341 3.69 4.97 -23.04
N ASP A 342 4.31 3.96 -22.43
CA ASP A 342 3.60 2.79 -21.96
C ASP A 342 2.74 3.14 -20.71
N PRO A 343 1.76 2.28 -20.32
CA PRO A 343 0.90 2.58 -19.18
C PRO A 343 1.64 2.88 -17.88
N MET A 344 2.76 2.20 -17.61
CA MET A 344 3.57 2.40 -16.41
C MET A 344 4.30 3.75 -16.44
N GLN A 345 4.80 4.17 -17.60
CA GLN A 345 5.40 5.50 -17.74
C GLN A 345 4.39 6.62 -17.55
N VAL A 346 3.15 6.45 -18.03
CA VAL A 346 2.06 7.40 -17.78
C VAL A 346 1.71 7.43 -16.29
N ASP A 347 1.64 6.27 -15.65
CA ASP A 347 1.35 6.10 -14.23
C ASP A 347 2.38 6.81 -13.32
N LEU A 348 3.67 6.61 -13.60
CA LEU A 348 4.78 7.29 -12.93
C LEU A 348 4.74 8.81 -13.13
N LEU A 349 4.48 9.27 -14.36
CA LEU A 349 4.46 10.69 -14.69
C LEU A 349 3.28 11.41 -14.03
N GLU A 350 2.07 10.86 -14.13
CA GLU A 350 0.86 11.44 -13.53
C GLU A 350 0.83 11.28 -12.00
N GLY A 351 1.37 10.19 -11.48
CA GLY A 351 1.58 9.99 -10.05
C GLY A 351 2.51 11.06 -9.47
N MET A 352 3.66 11.33 -10.11
CA MET A 352 4.59 12.35 -9.64
C MET A 352 3.99 13.76 -9.71
N LYS A 353 3.21 14.09 -10.75
CA LYS A 353 2.46 15.36 -10.78
C LYS A 353 1.52 15.49 -9.59
N SER A 354 0.81 14.41 -9.24
CA SER A 354 -0.11 14.39 -8.10
C SER A 354 0.62 14.61 -6.78
N VAL A 355 1.78 13.97 -6.59
CA VAL A 355 2.66 14.16 -5.43
C VAL A 355 3.18 15.60 -5.34
N ALA A 356 3.71 16.14 -6.45
CA ALA A 356 4.24 17.50 -6.49
C ALA A 356 3.16 18.57 -6.26
N PHE A 357 1.99 18.40 -6.89
CA PHE A 357 0.84 19.26 -6.65
C PHE A 357 0.44 19.24 -5.17
N ARG A 358 0.35 18.06 -4.55
CA ARG A 358 0.02 17.96 -3.12
C ARG A 358 1.07 18.64 -2.24
N ALA A 359 2.36 18.45 -2.52
CA ALA A 359 3.44 19.12 -1.79
C ALA A 359 3.32 20.65 -1.86
N LYS A 360 2.98 21.20 -3.03
CA LYS A 360 2.73 22.65 -3.21
C LYS A 360 1.67 23.18 -2.25
N PHE A 361 0.57 22.46 -2.11
CA PHE A 361 -0.52 22.86 -1.20
C PHE A 361 -0.12 22.79 0.26
N THR A 362 0.75 21.84 0.62
CA THR A 362 1.22 21.66 1.99
C THR A 362 2.22 22.74 2.41
N ASP A 363 3.14 23.12 1.51
CA ASP A 363 4.25 24.02 1.86
C ASP A 363 3.89 25.52 1.71
N GLY A 364 2.75 25.86 1.11
CA GLY A 364 2.26 27.23 0.97
C GLY A 364 3.16 28.19 0.18
N SER A 365 4.28 27.70 -0.38
CA SER A 365 5.26 28.49 -1.13
C SER A 365 5.52 27.89 -2.52
N ASP A 366 5.55 28.75 -3.54
CA ASP A 366 5.83 28.37 -4.94
C ASP A 366 7.30 27.97 -5.17
N ALA A 367 8.18 28.12 -4.18
CA ALA A 367 9.63 28.14 -4.37
C ALA A 367 10.27 26.76 -4.63
N ASN A 368 9.58 25.65 -4.37
CA ASN A 368 10.20 24.32 -4.39
C ASN A 368 9.98 23.51 -5.68
N ILE A 369 8.99 23.86 -6.51
CA ILE A 369 8.67 23.06 -7.71
C ILE A 369 9.73 23.23 -8.80
N SER A 370 10.29 24.42 -8.98
CA SER A 370 11.36 24.65 -9.96
C SER A 370 12.60 23.83 -9.61
N ALA A 371 12.95 23.73 -8.33
CA ALA A 371 14.05 22.89 -7.86
C ALA A 371 13.80 21.40 -8.17
N LEU A 372 12.56 20.92 -7.99
CA LEU A 372 12.18 19.55 -8.37
C LEU A 372 12.28 19.33 -9.89
N ALA A 373 11.87 20.30 -10.71
CA ALA A 373 12.01 20.22 -12.16
C ALA A 373 13.48 20.19 -12.61
N ASP A 374 14.36 20.92 -11.93
CA ASP A 374 15.79 20.91 -12.22
C ASP A 374 16.43 19.54 -11.97
N LEU A 375 15.96 18.78 -10.98
CA LEU A 375 16.42 17.40 -10.72
C LEU A 375 16.20 16.47 -11.92
N CYS A 376 15.16 16.70 -12.73
CA CYS A 376 14.90 15.92 -13.94
C CYS A 376 16.02 16.07 -14.98
N SER A 377 16.73 17.21 -14.99
CA SER A 377 17.77 17.50 -15.99
C SER A 377 18.96 16.54 -15.91
N GLY A 378 19.19 15.91 -14.76
CA GLY A 378 20.23 14.89 -14.57
C GLY A 378 19.91 13.54 -15.23
N PHE A 379 18.68 13.33 -15.69
CA PHE A 379 18.17 12.09 -16.30
C PHE A 379 17.79 12.29 -17.77
N GLY A 380 18.35 13.31 -18.42
CA GLY A 380 18.02 13.71 -19.79
C GLY A 380 18.15 12.58 -20.82
N GLY A 381 17.50 12.77 -21.96
CA GLY A 381 17.55 11.83 -23.10
C GLY A 381 16.32 10.93 -23.22
N SER A 382 15.44 10.89 -22.22
CA SER A 382 14.11 10.25 -22.32
C SER A 382 13.01 11.30 -22.52
N MET A 383 12.14 11.09 -23.53
CA MET A 383 10.97 11.94 -23.76
C MET A 383 10.08 12.02 -22.50
N ALA A 384 9.94 10.91 -21.76
CA ALA A 384 9.10 10.85 -20.56
C ALA A 384 9.63 11.75 -19.44
N VAL A 385 10.96 11.80 -19.28
CA VAL A 385 11.62 12.67 -18.29
C VAL A 385 11.44 14.14 -18.65
N GLU A 386 11.56 14.50 -19.93
CA GLU A 386 11.33 15.88 -20.40
C GLU A 386 9.86 16.30 -20.24
N LEU A 387 8.91 15.40 -20.48
CA LEU A 387 7.49 15.64 -20.24
C LEU A 387 7.19 15.87 -18.76
N LEU A 388 7.80 15.07 -17.87
CA LEU A 388 7.69 15.27 -16.43
C LEU A 388 8.27 16.62 -16.02
N LYS A 389 9.48 16.96 -16.47
CA LYS A 389 10.11 18.26 -16.21
C LYS A 389 9.22 19.43 -16.64
N SER A 390 8.74 19.40 -17.88
CA SER A 390 7.85 20.45 -18.42
C SER A 390 6.56 20.56 -17.60
N SER A 391 6.00 19.42 -17.19
CA SER A 391 4.80 19.39 -16.37
C SER A 391 5.02 19.98 -14.99
N LEU A 392 6.13 19.64 -14.33
CA LEU A 392 6.49 20.22 -13.03
C LEU A 392 6.65 21.73 -13.16
N MET A 393 7.31 22.23 -14.20
CA MET A 393 7.45 23.68 -14.45
C MET A 393 6.11 24.42 -14.68
N GLN A 394 5.02 23.72 -14.99
CA GLN A 394 3.69 24.28 -15.21
C GLN A 394 2.78 24.23 -13.97
N LEU A 395 3.15 23.45 -12.96
CA LEU A 395 2.44 23.37 -11.67
C LEU A 395 2.77 24.59 -10.81
#